data_AF-A0A238J7X1-F1
#
_entry.id   AF-A0A238J7X1-F1
#
_cell.length_a   1.000
_cell.length_b   1.000
_cell.length_c   1.000
_cell.angle_alpha   90.00
_cell.angle_beta   90.00
_cell.angle_gamma   90.00
#
_symmetry.space_group_name_H-M   'P 1'
#
loop_
_entity.id
_entity.type
_entity.pdbx_description
1 polymer ?
#
loop_
_entity_poly.entity_id
_entity_poly.type
_entity_poly.pdbx_seq_one_letter_code
_entity_poly.pdbx_strand_id
1 'polypeptide(L)'
;MQLDMCPGELLDRLIIRRFRLQLCAVSSRERREKLLNEVADIERAIKGFDFPNDLECALQSVNAKLWNMECDFSKNELNFSQEVIEEYISLKVKRVQIRSKIDSHFGCGTREYRNFVNKIPCGD
;
A
#
# COMPACT_ATOMS: atom_id res chain seq x y z
N MET A 1 -11.27 -17.38 -5.14
CA MET A 1 -11.68 -16.01 -4.78
C MET A 1 -11.28 -15.12 -5.95
N GLN A 2 -12.24 -14.59 -6.71
CA GLN A 2 -11.94 -13.54 -7.69
C GLN A 2 -11.72 -12.26 -6.89
N LEU A 3 -10.51 -11.70 -6.97
CA LEU A 3 -10.19 -10.44 -6.34
C LEU A 3 -10.62 -9.33 -7.32
N ASP A 4 -11.82 -8.77 -7.13
CA ASP A 4 -12.28 -7.57 -7.85
C ASP A 4 -11.50 -6.34 -7.34
N MET A 5 -10.23 -6.25 -7.71
CA MET A 5 -9.34 -5.14 -7.36
C MET A 5 -8.51 -4.73 -8.56
N CYS A 6 -8.26 -3.43 -8.68
CA CYS A 6 -7.36 -2.93 -9.72
C CYS A 6 -5.90 -3.40 -9.50
N PRO A 7 -5.10 -3.51 -10.57
CA PRO A 7 -3.73 -4.04 -10.47
C PRO A 7 -2.81 -3.27 -9.51
N GLY A 8 -2.93 -1.94 -9.45
CA GLY A 8 -2.21 -1.10 -8.52
C GLY A 8 -2.60 -1.34 -7.06
N GLU A 9 -3.88 -1.64 -6.77
CA GLU A 9 -4.29 -2.08 -5.44
C GLU A 9 -3.71 -3.45 -5.09
N LEU A 10 -3.74 -4.40 -6.03
CA LEU A 10 -3.19 -5.74 -5.81
C LEU A 10 -1.68 -5.69 -5.51
N LEU A 11 -0.92 -4.92 -6.29
CA LEU A 11 0.52 -4.73 -6.09
C LEU A 11 0.81 -4.09 -4.73
N ASP A 12 0.07 -3.04 -4.37
CA ASP A 12 0.19 -2.35 -3.09
C ASP A 12 -0.05 -3.30 -1.90
N ARG A 13 -1.10 -4.13 -1.97
CA ARG A 13 -1.39 -5.14 -0.95
C ARG A 13 -0.29 -6.19 -0.86
N LEU A 14 0.23 -6.66 -1.99
CA LEU A 14 1.33 -7.64 -2.01
C LEU A 14 2.56 -7.10 -1.27
N ILE A 15 2.99 -5.87 -1.60
CA ILE A 15 4.16 -5.22 -0.99
C ILE A 15 4.01 -5.16 0.53
N ILE A 16 2.85 -4.70 1.01
CA ILE A 16 2.59 -4.57 2.46
C ILE A 16 2.56 -5.92 3.16
N ARG A 17 1.97 -6.95 2.53
CA ARG A 17 1.95 -8.29 3.13
C ARG A 17 3.35 -8.91 3.19
N ARG A 18 4.19 -8.66 2.17
CA ARG A 18 5.61 -9.08 2.19
C ARG A 18 6.39 -8.39 3.30
N PHE A 19 6.22 -7.09 3.51
CA PHE A 19 6.86 -6.40 4.65
C PHE A 19 6.45 -7.01 6.00
N ARG A 20 5.15 -7.30 6.18
CA ARG A 20 4.65 -7.96 7.39
C ARG A 20 5.22 -9.37 7.61
N LEU A 21 5.48 -10.14 6.54
CA LEU A 21 6.10 -11.46 6.62
C LEU A 21 7.59 -11.40 6.99
N GLN A 22 8.34 -10.48 6.39
CA GLN A 22 9.79 -10.40 6.54
C GLN A 22 10.24 -10.03 7.96
N LEU A 23 9.44 -9.25 8.69
CA LEU A 23 9.88 -8.63 9.93
C LEU A 23 9.39 -9.32 11.21
N CYS A 24 8.97 -10.59 11.16
CA CYS A 24 8.48 -11.34 12.32
C CYS A 24 7.36 -10.64 13.12
N ALA A 25 6.67 -9.64 12.52
CA ALA A 25 5.52 -8.95 13.11
C ALA A 25 4.31 -9.88 13.32
N VAL A 26 4.44 -11.14 12.89
CA VAL A 26 3.43 -12.17 13.04
C VAL A 26 3.89 -13.15 14.10
N SER A 27 3.54 -12.86 15.34
CA SER A 27 3.92 -13.64 16.53
C SER A 27 3.34 -15.06 16.57
N SER A 28 2.26 -15.33 15.82
CA SER A 28 1.64 -16.66 15.77
C SER A 28 1.82 -17.36 14.43
N ARG A 29 2.09 -18.67 14.49
CA ARG A 29 2.21 -19.55 13.32
C ARG A 29 0.97 -19.48 12.41
N GLU A 30 -0.21 -19.52 13.00
CA GLU A 30 -1.49 -19.46 12.28
C GLU A 30 -1.64 -18.16 11.48
N ARG A 31 -1.32 -17.01 12.08
CA ARG A 31 -1.37 -15.73 11.37
C ARG A 31 -0.33 -15.66 10.25
N ARG A 32 0.82 -16.32 10.43
CA ARG A 32 1.89 -16.38 9.41
C ARG A 32 1.45 -17.23 8.22
N GLU A 33 0.87 -18.40 8.48
CA GLU A 33 0.31 -19.28 7.44
C GLU A 33 -0.81 -18.58 6.67
N LYS A 34 -1.72 -17.90 7.37
CA LYS A 34 -2.77 -17.08 6.73
C LYS A 34 -2.17 -16.00 5.82
N LEU A 35 -1.14 -15.28 6.30
CA LEU A 35 -0.50 -14.23 5.53
C LEU A 35 0.26 -14.76 4.31
N LEU A 36 0.90 -15.93 4.42
CA LEU A 36 1.54 -16.61 3.29
C LEU A 36 0.52 -17.02 2.24
N ASN A 37 -0.63 -17.55 2.65
CA ASN A 37 -1.71 -17.90 1.74
C ASN A 37 -2.25 -16.66 1.01
N GLU A 38 -2.47 -15.56 1.74
CA GLU A 38 -2.91 -14.30 1.14
C GLU A 38 -1.89 -13.73 0.14
N VAL A 39 -0.59 -13.86 0.42
CA VAL A 39 0.48 -13.47 -0.53
C VAL A 39 0.43 -14.33 -1.77
N ALA A 40 0.34 -15.66 -1.63
CA ALA A 40 0.25 -16.58 -2.76
C ALA A 40 -1.01 -16.33 -3.61
N ASP A 41 -2.14 -15.99 -2.99
CA ASP A 41 -3.37 -15.63 -3.69
C ASP A 41 -3.19 -14.36 -4.54
N ILE A 42 -2.56 -13.33 -3.97
CA ILE A 42 -2.31 -12.08 -4.68
C ILE A 42 -1.29 -12.30 -5.80
N GLU A 43 -0.20 -13.04 -5.56
CA GLU A 43 0.81 -13.37 -6.58
C GLU A 43 0.20 -14.11 -7.76
N ARG A 44 -0.74 -15.03 -7.50
CA ARG A 44 -1.50 -15.69 -8.57
C ARG A 44 -2.41 -14.72 -9.32
N ALA A 45 -3.07 -13.81 -8.61
CA ALA A 45 -3.97 -12.82 -9.20
C ALA A 45 -3.22 -11.80 -10.08
N ILE A 46 -1.98 -11.46 -9.72
CA ILE A 46 -1.18 -10.50 -10.48
C ILE A 46 -0.28 -11.14 -11.54
N LYS A 47 -0.31 -12.47 -11.67
CA LYS A 47 0.53 -13.19 -12.62
C LYS A 47 0.22 -12.73 -14.04
N GLY A 48 1.23 -12.17 -14.72
CA GLY A 48 1.11 -11.71 -16.10
C GLY A 48 0.85 -10.20 -16.25
N PHE A 49 0.70 -9.45 -15.15
CA PHE A 49 0.84 -7.99 -15.23
C PHE A 49 2.31 -7.61 -15.34
N ASP A 50 2.61 -6.77 -16.32
CA ASP A 50 3.94 -6.16 -16.50
C ASP A 50 3.91 -4.76 -15.91
N PHE A 51 4.24 -4.65 -14.62
CA PHE A 51 4.13 -3.38 -13.90
C PHE A 51 5.22 -2.40 -14.36
N PRO A 52 4.88 -1.10 -14.53
CA PRO A 52 5.90 -0.10 -14.80
C PRO A 52 6.92 -0.04 -13.66
N ASN A 53 8.16 -0.43 -13.96
CA ASN A 53 9.22 -0.61 -12.95
C ASN A 53 9.47 0.66 -12.11
N ASP A 54 9.39 1.84 -12.72
CA ASP A 54 9.50 3.12 -12.03
C ASP A 54 8.40 3.33 -10.98
N LEU A 55 7.15 3.01 -11.33
CA LEU A 55 6.01 3.10 -10.43
C LEU A 55 6.02 2.00 -9.36
N GLU A 56 6.45 0.78 -9.70
CA GLU A 56 6.63 -0.31 -8.74
C GLU A 56 7.68 0.06 -7.69
N CYS A 57 8.88 0.49 -8.12
CA CYS A 57 9.94 0.94 -7.21
C CYS A 57 9.48 2.12 -6.33
N ALA A 58 8.77 3.08 -6.91
CA ALA A 58 8.22 4.20 -6.14
C ALA A 58 7.21 3.73 -5.08
N LEU A 59 6.32 2.80 -5.44
CA LEU A 59 5.33 2.24 -4.52
C LEU A 59 5.99 1.46 -3.38
N GLN A 60 7.01 0.65 -3.70
CA GLN A 60 7.81 -0.08 -2.71
C GLN A 60 8.49 0.89 -1.73
N SER A 61 9.13 1.95 -2.24
CA SER A 61 9.82 2.94 -1.41
C SER A 61 8.88 3.71 -0.48
N VAL A 62 7.72 4.15 -0.99
CA VAL A 62 6.71 4.84 -0.17
C VAL A 62 6.15 3.89 0.91
N ASN A 63 5.85 2.65 0.57
CA ASN A 63 5.36 1.67 1.54
C ASN A 63 6.41 1.33 2.60
N ALA A 64 7.71 1.26 2.25
CA ALA A 64 8.78 1.06 3.22
C ALA A 64 8.87 2.21 4.22
N LYS A 65 8.79 3.46 3.75
CA LYS A 65 8.77 4.65 4.63
C LYS A 65 7.56 4.66 5.56
N LEU A 66 6.36 4.47 4.99
CA LEU A 66 5.11 4.41 5.77
C LEU A 66 5.17 3.31 6.83
N TRP A 67 5.70 2.14 6.49
CA TRP A 67 5.84 1.03 7.42
C TRP A 67 6.76 1.38 8.60
N ASN A 68 7.90 2.02 8.34
CA ASN A 68 8.82 2.44 9.41
C ASN A 68 8.14 3.45 10.34
N MET A 69 7.45 4.44 9.78
CA MET A 69 6.68 5.41 10.58
C MET A 69 5.59 4.73 11.40
N GLU A 70 4.82 3.80 10.81
CA GLU A 70 3.78 3.03 11.51
C GLU A 70 4.36 2.17 12.65
N CYS A 71 5.55 1.60 12.46
CA CYS A 71 6.27 0.88 13.51
C CYS A 71 6.68 1.82 14.64
N ASP A 72 7.20 3.00 14.32
CA ASP A 72 7.60 3.99 15.32
C ASP A 72 6.37 4.54 16.06
N PHE A 73 5.24 4.72 15.37
CA PHE A 73 3.94 5.08 15.94
C PHE A 73 3.42 4.03 16.91
N SER A 74 3.62 2.75 16.60
CA SER A 74 3.20 1.65 17.49
C SER A 74 4.07 1.50 18.75
N LYS A 75 5.31 2.00 18.72
CA LYS A 75 6.26 1.87 19.83
C LYS A 75 6.29 3.10 20.74
N ASN A 76 6.03 4.29 20.19
CA ASN A 76 6.06 5.54 20.92
C ASN A 76 4.64 6.04 21.16
N GLU A 77 4.19 5.97 22.41
CA GLU A 77 2.94 6.60 22.81
C GLU A 77 3.12 8.14 22.82
N LEU A 78 2.62 8.78 21.76
CA LEU A 78 1.89 10.06 21.80
C LEU A 78 2.61 11.41 21.58
N ASN A 79 3.90 11.50 21.23
CA ASN A 79 4.49 12.81 20.86
C ASN A 79 5.22 12.78 19.52
N PHE A 80 4.46 12.87 18.43
CA PHE A 80 5.02 13.14 17.10
C PHE A 80 4.96 14.63 16.80
N SER A 81 6.02 15.17 16.19
CA SER A 81 5.99 16.55 15.70
C SER A 81 4.97 16.69 14.58
N GLN A 82 4.46 17.92 14.39
CA GLN A 82 3.58 18.25 13.28
C GLN A 82 4.21 17.88 11.93
N GLU A 83 5.52 18.10 11.77
CA GLU A 83 6.28 17.74 10.56
C GLU A 83 6.20 16.23 10.23
N VAL A 84 6.30 15.37 11.25
CA VAL A 84 6.21 13.91 11.08
C VAL A 84 4.80 13.48 10.66
N ILE A 85 3.76 14.13 11.22
CA ILE A 85 2.37 13.87 10.83
C ILE A 85 2.12 14.31 9.38
N GLU A 86 2.62 15.48 8.99
CA GLU A 86 2.50 16.00 7.63
C GLU A 86 3.24 15.13 6.62
N GLU A 87 4.44 14.65 6.95
CA GLU A 87 5.17 13.70 6.11
C GLU A 87 4.38 12.40 5.94
N TYR A 88 3.80 11.86 7.02
CA TYR A 88 3.00 10.64 6.96
C TYR A 88 1.77 10.79 6.05
N ILE A 89 1.05 11.91 6.17
CA ILE A 89 -0.11 12.21 5.30
C ILE A 89 0.34 12.37 3.84
N SER A 90 1.43 13.10 3.60
CA SER A 90 2.00 13.29 2.26
C SER A 90 2.37 11.96 1.60
N LEU A 91 2.98 11.04 2.36
CA LEU A 91 3.30 9.70 1.88
C LEU A 91 2.06 8.85 1.59
N LYS A 92 1.00 8.94 2.41
CA LYS A 92 -0.29 8.26 2.14
C LYS A 92 -0.91 8.76 0.83
N VAL A 93 -0.90 10.07 0.60
CA VAL A 93 -1.40 10.67 -0.66
C VAL A 93 -0.56 10.19 -1.84
N LYS A 94 0.77 10.23 -1.72
CA LYS A 94 1.69 9.78 -2.76
C LYS A 94 1.48 8.31 -3.12
N ARG A 95 1.25 7.44 -2.13
CA ARG A 95 0.91 6.02 -2.35
C ARG A 95 -0.34 5.86 -3.21
N VAL A 96 -1.41 6.60 -2.91
CA VAL A 96 -2.66 6.54 -3.69
C VAL A 96 -2.45 7.06 -5.12
N GLN A 97 -1.67 8.13 -5.30
CA GLN A 97 -1.33 8.65 -6.63
C GLN A 97 -0.55 7.63 -7.46
N ILE A 98 0.44 6.95 -6.87
CA ILE A 98 1.22 5.92 -7.57
C ILE A 98 0.30 4.75 -7.97
N ARG A 99 -0.53 4.26 -7.05
CA ARG A 99 -1.51 3.21 -7.36
C ARG A 99 -2.41 3.58 -8.52
N SER A 100 -2.97 4.79 -8.50
CA SER A 100 -3.86 5.26 -9.57
C SER A 100 -3.16 5.36 -10.93
N LYS A 101 -1.86 5.71 -10.97
CA LYS A 101 -1.07 5.67 -12.21
C LYS A 101 -0.89 4.25 -12.73
N ILE A 102 -0.63 3.30 -11.84
CA ILE A 102 -0.55 1.87 -12.19
C ILE A 102 -1.92 1.37 -12.68
N ASP A 103 -3.00 1.69 -11.98
CA ASP A 103 -4.35 1.30 -12.38
C ASP A 103 -4.69 1.86 -13.77
N SER A 104 -4.34 3.13 -14.02
CA SER A 104 -4.53 3.78 -15.32
C SER A 104 -3.73 3.10 -16.43
N HIS A 105 -2.52 2.62 -16.14
CA HIS A 105 -1.70 1.87 -17.10
C HIS A 105 -2.41 0.59 -17.59
N PHE A 106 -3.19 -0.07 -16.73
CA PHE A 106 -3.95 -1.28 -17.07
C PHE A 106 -5.43 -1.01 -17.41
N GLY A 107 -5.81 0.25 -17.61
CA GLY A 107 -7.20 0.63 -17.92
C GLY A 107 -8.19 0.42 -16.76
N CYS A 108 -7.69 0.22 -15.54
CA CYS A 108 -8.52 0.09 -14.35
C CYS A 108 -8.76 1.47 -13.72
N GLY A 109 -10.01 1.80 -13.40
CA GLY A 109 -10.28 2.79 -12.35
C GLY A 109 -9.91 4.26 -12.58
N THR A 110 -10.34 4.90 -13.67
CA THR A 110 -10.56 6.37 -13.66
C THR A 110 -11.75 6.81 -12.76
N ARG A 111 -12.40 5.86 -12.08
CA ARG A 111 -13.61 6.05 -11.26
C ARG A 111 -13.32 6.17 -9.76
N GLU A 112 -12.36 5.42 -9.22
CA GLU A 112 -12.03 5.46 -7.78
C GLU A 112 -11.15 6.65 -7.40
N TYR A 113 -10.22 7.06 -8.27
CA TYR A 113 -9.42 8.27 -8.07
C TYR A 113 -10.28 9.54 -7.96
N ARG A 114 -11.35 9.63 -8.76
CA ARG A 114 -12.34 10.72 -8.68
C ARG A 114 -13.02 10.80 -7.32
N ASN A 115 -13.37 9.67 -6.73
CA ASN A 115 -14.03 9.62 -5.42
C ASN A 115 -13.08 9.88 -4.24
N PHE A 116 -11.79 9.55 -4.38
CA PHE A 116 -10.78 9.86 -3.36
C PHE A 116 -10.38 11.33 -3.37
N VAL A 117 -10.11 11.91 -4.55
CA VAL A 117 -9.79 13.34 -4.70
C VAL A 117 -10.95 14.23 -4.22
N ASN A 118 -12.20 13.85 -4.51
CA ASN A 118 -13.38 14.61 -4.08
C ASN A 118 -13.72 14.47 -2.57
N LYS A 119 -13.02 13.61 -1.82
CA LYS A 119 -13.22 13.42 -0.38
C LYS A 119 -12.12 14.03 0.48
N ILE A 120 -11.06 14.55 -0.14
CA ILE A 120 -10.10 15.40 0.57
C ILE A 120 -10.77 16.77 0.64
N PRO A 121 -11.16 17.28 1.81
CA PRO A 121 -11.62 18.66 1.91
C PRO A 121 -10.47 19.54 1.41
N CYS A 122 -10.68 20.26 0.31
CA CYS A 122 -9.91 21.45 0.05
C CYS A 122 -10.20 22.37 1.24
N GLY A 123 -9.23 22.54 2.13
CA GLY A 123 -9.34 23.52 3.19
C GLY A 123 -9.46 24.90 2.57
N ASP A 124 -10.59 25.57 2.86
CA ASP A 124 -10.67 27.03 2.87
C ASP A 124 -10.02 27.55 4.17
#